data_AF-A0A962UXX1-F1
#
_entry.id   AF-A0A962UXX1-F1
#
_cell.length_a   1.000
_cell.length_b   1.000
_cell.length_c   1.000
_cell.angle_alpha   90.00
_cell.angle_beta   90.00
_cell.angle_gamma   90.00
#
_symmetry.space_group_name_H-M   'P 1'
#
loop_
_entity.id
_entity.type
_entity.pdbx_description
1 polymer ?
#
loop_
_entity_poly.entity_id
_entity_poly.type
_entity_poly.pdbx_seq_one_letter_code
_entity_poly.pdbx_strand_id
1 'polypeptide(L)'
;MLSPSGSSMHNRLLAALPPDAYAQLKAQWEPIELEVAEHLHVPGEPLRYVYFPTGAVTVLICQVDHRPPLAVGLVGFEGLVGLPVFLGAHSARWGAQVHLAGTALRLPAERLRQMCQEEGPLPEQLRHYTDTLLAQVIQSAACGRFHVLSARLARWLLMTDDCSSADSLPMTHQTLAGLLG
;
A
#
# COMPACT_ATOMS: atom_id res chain seq x y z
N MET A 1 2.85 34.67 -4.70
CA MET A 1 3.96 33.81 -4.23
C MET A 1 3.44 33.02 -3.06
N LEU A 2 2.99 31.79 -3.30
CA LEU A 2 2.54 30.88 -2.25
C LEU A 2 3.79 30.19 -1.69
N SER A 3 4.07 30.41 -0.42
CA SER A 3 5.07 29.67 0.33
C SER A 3 4.70 28.17 0.31
N PRO A 4 5.66 27.25 0.14
CA PRO A 4 5.36 25.82 0.26
C PRO A 4 5.13 25.52 1.74
N SER A 5 3.88 25.23 2.12
CA SER A 5 3.53 24.71 3.44
C SER A 5 4.10 23.29 3.56
N GLY A 6 5.26 23.18 4.21
CA GLY A 6 5.86 21.90 4.57
C GLY A 6 5.09 21.18 5.68
N SER A 7 5.00 19.85 5.55
CA SER A 7 4.66 18.85 6.58
C SER A 7 3.21 18.91 7.11
N SER A 8 2.28 18.01 6.79
CA SER A 8 2.43 16.55 6.84
C SER A 8 1.27 15.82 6.14
N MET A 9 1.52 15.13 5.04
CA MET A 9 0.60 14.06 4.62
C MET A 9 1.02 12.80 5.37
N HIS A 10 0.37 12.59 6.52
CA HIS A 10 0.63 11.44 7.38
C HIS A 10 -0.08 10.23 6.82
N ASN A 11 0.64 9.13 6.77
CA ASN A 11 0.02 7.83 6.61
C ASN A 11 -1.09 7.64 7.68
N ARG A 12 -2.35 7.39 7.29
CA ARG A 12 -3.50 7.33 8.22
C ARG A 12 -3.37 6.24 9.27
N LEU A 13 -2.78 5.10 8.90
CA LEU A 13 -2.53 4.01 9.84
C LEU A 13 -1.59 4.49 10.96
N LEU A 14 -0.52 5.19 10.62
CA LEU A 14 0.38 5.78 11.62
C LEU A 14 -0.26 6.96 12.36
N ALA A 15 -1.07 7.77 11.68
CA ALA A 15 -1.76 8.92 12.29
C ALA A 15 -2.86 8.51 13.28
N ALA A 16 -3.39 7.29 13.17
CA ALA A 16 -4.37 6.73 14.10
C ALA A 16 -3.74 6.24 15.42
N LEU A 17 -2.41 6.20 15.52
CA LEU A 17 -1.73 5.81 16.75
C LEU A 17 -1.85 6.91 17.82
N PRO A 18 -1.90 6.54 19.11
CA PRO A 18 -1.77 7.50 20.20
C PRO A 18 -0.49 8.34 20.04
N PRO A 19 -0.51 9.64 20.40
CA PRO A 19 0.63 10.54 20.18
C PRO A 19 1.96 10.02 20.74
N ASP A 20 1.93 9.41 21.93
CA ASP A 20 3.12 8.85 22.57
C ASP A 20 3.69 7.65 21.80
N ALA A 21 2.81 6.77 21.31
CA ALA A 21 3.20 5.64 20.49
C ALA A 21 3.78 6.11 19.15
N TYR A 22 3.12 7.06 18.48
CA TYR A 22 3.64 7.64 17.24
C TYR A 22 5.02 8.31 17.45
N ALA A 23 5.21 9.05 18.53
CA ALA A 23 6.47 9.72 18.84
C ALA A 23 7.63 8.74 19.05
N GLN A 24 7.40 7.62 19.74
CA GLN A 24 8.40 6.56 19.93
C GLN A 24 8.81 5.89 18.61
N LEU A 25 7.87 5.76 17.68
CA LEU A 25 8.13 5.16 16.38
C LEU A 25 8.79 6.14 15.42
N LYS A 26 8.49 7.45 15.54
CA LYS A 26 8.90 8.50 14.60
C LYS A 26 10.40 8.44 14.25
N ALA A 27 11.25 8.17 15.24
CA ALA A 27 12.71 8.14 15.07
C ALA A 27 13.24 6.93 14.27
N GLN A 28 12.42 5.92 14.00
CA GLN A 28 12.81 4.67 13.35
C GLN A 28 12.47 4.63 11.86
N TRP A 29 11.65 5.57 11.38
CA TRP A 29 11.23 5.60 9.99
C TRP A 29 12.19 6.41 9.13
N GLU A 30 12.52 5.88 7.96
CA GLU A 30 13.30 6.58 6.96
C GLU A 30 12.37 7.12 5.86
N PRO A 31 12.34 8.43 5.62
CA PRO A 31 11.60 9.00 4.50
C PRO A 31 12.30 8.66 3.18
N ILE A 32 11.52 8.22 2.20
CA ILE A 32 12.01 7.88 0.87
C ILE A 32 11.09 8.45 -0.22
N GLU A 33 11.63 8.57 -1.42
CA GLU A 33 10.88 8.78 -2.65
C GLU A 33 10.75 7.46 -3.39
N LEU A 34 9.60 7.25 -4.02
CA LEU A 34 9.25 6.05 -4.77
C LEU A 34 8.91 6.44 -6.21
N GLU A 35 9.46 5.69 -7.17
CA GLU A 35 9.25 5.94 -8.59
C GLU A 35 8.20 4.99 -9.18
N VAL A 36 7.50 5.43 -10.23
CA VAL A 36 6.52 4.58 -10.94
C VAL A 36 7.20 3.30 -11.44
N ALA A 37 6.49 2.19 -11.31
CA ALA A 37 6.93 0.84 -11.68
C ALA A 37 8.05 0.22 -10.81
N GLU A 38 8.53 0.92 -9.78
CA GLU A 38 9.42 0.34 -8.78
C GLU A 38 8.72 -0.82 -8.05
N HIS A 39 9.42 -1.94 -7.89
CA HIS A 39 8.92 -3.08 -7.14
C HIS A 39 9.36 -2.97 -5.69
N LEU A 40 8.39 -2.76 -4.79
CA LEU A 40 8.66 -2.75 -3.35
C LEU A 40 8.85 -4.18 -2.84
N HIS A 41 8.04 -5.11 -3.36
CA HIS A 41 8.13 -6.55 -3.07
C HIS A 41 7.99 -7.38 -4.33
N VAL A 42 8.82 -8.41 -4.44
CA VAL A 42 8.75 -9.44 -5.47
C VAL A 42 8.24 -10.73 -4.84
N PRO A 43 7.27 -11.44 -5.45
CA PRO A 43 6.78 -12.71 -4.93
C PRO A 43 7.91 -13.70 -4.66
N GLY A 44 7.94 -14.28 -3.45
CA GLY A 44 8.95 -15.26 -3.04
C GLY A 44 10.27 -14.68 -2.57
N GLU A 45 10.54 -13.39 -2.76
CA GLU A 45 11.76 -12.76 -2.25
C GLU A 45 11.61 -12.33 -0.78
N PRO A 46 12.72 -12.26 -0.02
CA PRO A 46 12.69 -11.78 1.36
C PRO A 46 12.19 -10.34 1.48
N LEU A 47 11.23 -10.12 2.39
CA LEU A 47 10.74 -8.79 2.74
C LEU A 47 11.77 -8.09 3.62
N ARG A 48 12.53 -7.16 3.03
CA ARG A 48 13.57 -6.38 3.74
C ARG A 48 12.98 -5.16 4.44
N TYR A 49 11.98 -4.55 3.84
CA TYR A 49 11.34 -3.33 4.33
C TYR A 49 9.82 -3.43 4.24
N VAL A 50 9.17 -2.69 5.13
CA VAL A 50 7.76 -2.31 5.02
C VAL A 50 7.68 -0.82 4.70
N TYR A 51 6.61 -0.42 4.02
CA TYR A 51 6.45 0.93 3.50
C TYR A 51 5.09 1.49 3.88
N PHE A 52 5.08 2.70 4.40
CA PHE A 52 3.88 3.47 4.74
C PHE A 52 3.82 4.64 3.76
N PRO A 53 3.05 4.52 2.66
CA PRO A 53 2.97 5.60 1.70
C PRO A 53 2.44 6.87 2.36
N THR A 54 2.95 8.01 1.90
CA THR A 54 2.55 9.36 2.34
C THR A 54 2.14 10.24 1.17
N GLY A 55 2.55 9.87 -0.04
CA GLY A 55 2.09 10.46 -1.29
C GLY A 55 2.17 9.51 -2.50
N ALA A 56 2.80 8.34 -2.36
CA ALA A 56 2.80 7.30 -3.39
C ALA A 56 1.55 6.41 -3.29
N VAL A 57 1.20 5.76 -4.41
CA VAL A 57 0.18 4.70 -4.45
C VAL A 57 0.81 3.44 -5.01
N THR A 58 0.62 2.32 -4.33
CA THR A 58 1.15 1.01 -4.68
C THR A 58 0.02 0.05 -5.04
N VAL A 59 0.20 -0.74 -6.10
CA VAL A 59 -0.70 -1.85 -6.44
C VAL A 59 -0.18 -3.16 -5.89
N LEU A 60 -1.08 -3.99 -5.36
CA LEU A 60 -0.80 -5.38 -5.04
C LEU A 60 -1.03 -6.21 -6.31
N ILE A 61 -0.02 -6.96 -6.73
CA ILE A 61 -0.04 -7.72 -7.98
C ILE A 61 0.05 -9.22 -7.73
N CYS A 62 -0.81 -9.98 -8.40
CA CYS A 62 -0.78 -11.43 -8.42
C CYS A 62 -0.18 -11.91 -9.76
N GLN A 63 0.76 -12.85 -9.68
CA GLN A 63 1.27 -13.55 -10.87
C GLN A 63 0.32 -14.70 -11.21
N VAL A 64 -0.07 -14.83 -12.48
CA VAL A 64 -1.03 -15.84 -12.95
C VAL A 64 -0.43 -16.59 -14.12
N ASP A 65 0.16 -17.76 -13.87
CA ASP A 65 0.79 -18.63 -14.86
C ASP A 65 1.64 -17.84 -15.88
N HIS A 66 1.30 -17.90 -17.17
CA HIS A 66 1.97 -17.18 -18.27
C HIS A 66 1.23 -15.90 -18.69
N ARG A 67 0.33 -15.38 -17.85
CA ARG A 67 -0.45 -14.17 -18.12
C ARG A 67 0.23 -12.94 -17.54
N PRO A 68 -0.08 -11.74 -18.07
CA PRO A 68 0.34 -10.50 -17.43
C PRO A 68 -0.08 -10.45 -15.95
N PRO A 69 0.72 -9.85 -15.07
CA PRO A 69 0.36 -9.69 -13.66
C PRO A 69 -0.96 -8.95 -13.51
N LEU A 70 -1.80 -9.41 -12.59
CA LEU A 70 -3.10 -8.79 -12.32
C LEU A 70 -3.03 -7.99 -11.04
N ALA A 71 -3.47 -6.73 -11.07
CA ALA A 71 -3.64 -5.94 -9.86
C ALA A 71 -4.90 -6.37 -9.10
N VAL A 72 -4.76 -6.59 -7.79
CA VAL A 72 -5.82 -7.12 -6.92
C VAL A 72 -6.16 -6.20 -5.74
N GLY A 73 -5.39 -5.13 -5.54
CA GLY A 73 -5.62 -4.15 -4.49
C GLY A 73 -4.71 -2.93 -4.64
N LEU A 74 -5.01 -1.89 -3.85
CA LEU A 74 -4.26 -0.64 -3.77
C LEU A 74 -3.87 -0.37 -2.33
N VAL A 75 -2.70 0.22 -2.15
CA VAL A 75 -2.21 0.74 -0.88
C VAL A 75 -1.68 2.16 -1.12
N GLY A 76 -2.33 3.14 -0.52
CA GLY A 76 -1.90 4.54 -0.53
C GLY A 76 -1.56 5.03 0.86
N PHE A 77 -1.84 6.31 1.10
CA PHE A 77 -1.56 6.94 2.40
C PHE A 77 -2.42 6.37 3.54
N GLU A 78 -3.41 5.53 3.26
CA GLU A 78 -4.25 4.90 4.26
C GLU A 78 -3.62 3.67 4.92
N GLY A 79 -2.58 3.07 4.33
CA GLY A 79 -2.19 1.70 4.64
C GLY A 79 -0.68 1.40 4.70
N LEU A 80 -0.34 0.11 4.60
CA LEU A 80 1.02 -0.41 4.70
C LEU A 80 1.29 -1.43 3.59
N VAL A 81 2.38 -1.23 2.86
CA VAL A 81 2.94 -2.25 1.97
C VAL A 81 3.89 -3.13 2.78
N GLY A 82 3.68 -4.45 2.73
CA GLY A 82 4.51 -5.42 3.47
C GLY A 82 3.81 -6.04 4.68
N LEU A 83 2.47 -6.01 4.68
CA LEU A 83 1.63 -6.68 5.67
C LEU A 83 2.03 -8.13 6.02
N PRO A 84 2.55 -8.97 5.09
CA PRO A 84 2.99 -10.32 5.47
C PRO A 84 4.05 -10.36 6.56
N VAL A 85 4.86 -9.31 6.73
CA VAL A 85 5.83 -9.20 7.83
C VAL A 85 5.13 -9.25 9.18
N PHE A 86 4.04 -8.48 9.33
CA PHE A 86 3.20 -8.49 10.53
C PHE A 86 2.53 -9.84 10.76
N LEU A 87 2.13 -10.53 9.69
CA LEU A 87 1.54 -11.87 9.73
C LEU A 87 2.57 -13.00 9.96
N GLY A 88 3.83 -12.67 10.26
CA GLY A 88 4.88 -13.64 10.56
C GLY A 88 5.58 -14.26 9.33
N ALA A 89 5.27 -13.82 8.11
CA ALA A 89 5.91 -14.34 6.90
C ALA A 89 7.23 -13.63 6.59
N HIS A 90 8.22 -14.36 6.07
CA HIS A 90 9.50 -13.80 5.62
C HIS A 90 9.47 -13.30 4.15
N SER A 91 8.53 -13.81 3.35
CA SER A 91 8.34 -13.46 1.95
C SER A 91 6.84 -13.34 1.65
N ALA A 92 6.47 -12.48 0.71
CA ALA A 92 5.10 -12.38 0.21
C ALA A 92 4.86 -13.38 -0.94
N ARG A 93 3.61 -13.84 -1.10
CA ARG A 93 3.19 -14.66 -2.26
C ARG A 93 2.65 -13.83 -3.42
N TRP A 94 2.52 -12.53 -3.22
CA TRP A 94 2.12 -11.51 -4.19
C TRP A 94 3.18 -10.42 -4.24
N GLY A 95 3.17 -9.63 -5.31
CA GLY A 95 4.08 -8.51 -5.48
C GLY A 95 3.43 -7.20 -5.06
N ALA A 96 4.26 -6.18 -4.92
CA ALA A 96 3.84 -4.81 -4.71
C ALA A 96 4.64 -3.89 -5.62
N GLN A 97 3.95 -3.12 -6.46
CA GLN A 97 4.58 -2.23 -7.44
C GLN A 97 4.00 -0.83 -7.32
N VAL A 98 4.86 0.19 -7.39
CA VAL A 98 4.45 1.58 -7.32
C VAL A 98 3.66 1.95 -8.58
N HIS A 99 2.42 2.38 -8.38
CA HIS A 99 1.51 2.82 -9.42
C HIS A 99 1.58 4.33 -9.65
N LEU A 100 1.60 5.11 -8.56
CA LEU A 100 1.84 6.55 -8.59
C LEU A 100 3.08 6.87 -7.77
N ALA A 101 4.03 7.57 -8.37
CA ALA A 101 5.23 8.05 -7.69
C ALA A 101 4.86 9.02 -6.56
N GLY A 102 5.73 9.08 -5.56
CA GLY A 102 5.52 9.97 -4.42
C GLY A 102 6.40 9.57 -3.25
N THR A 103 6.01 10.01 -2.06
CA THR A 103 6.78 9.76 -0.84
C THR A 103 6.22 8.60 -0.04
N ALA A 104 7.10 7.97 0.73
CA ALA A 104 6.74 6.99 1.74
C ALA A 104 7.70 7.07 2.94
N LEU A 105 7.29 6.45 4.05
CA LEU A 105 8.17 6.10 5.15
C LEU A 105 8.49 4.61 5.06
N ARG A 106 9.76 4.22 5.20
CA ARG A 106 10.16 2.81 5.28
C ARG A 106 10.70 2.43 6.64
N LEU A 107 10.55 1.15 6.99
CA LEU A 107 11.13 0.53 8.19
C LEU A 107 11.68 -0.85 7.83
N PRO A 108 12.84 -1.26 8.38
CA PRO A 108 13.29 -2.64 8.25
C PRO A 108 12.24 -3.62 8.76
N ALA A 109 11.97 -4.68 7.99
CA ALA A 109 10.93 -5.66 8.33
C ALA A 109 11.14 -6.26 9.72
N GLU A 110 12.39 -6.51 10.10
CA GLU A 110 12.73 -7.06 11.42
C GLU A 110 12.33 -6.14 12.57
N ARG A 111 12.41 -4.82 12.38
CA ARG A 111 11.97 -3.85 13.39
C ARG A 111 10.46 -3.90 13.55
N LEU A 112 9.71 -4.01 12.45
CA LEU A 112 8.27 -4.19 12.55
C LEU A 112 7.93 -5.49 13.31
N ARG A 113 8.62 -6.59 13.02
CA ARG A 113 8.41 -7.85 13.75
C ARG A 113 8.60 -7.68 15.24
N GLN A 114 9.72 -7.07 15.66
CA GLN A 114 10.01 -6.80 17.08
C GLN A 114 8.93 -5.94 17.73
N MET A 115 8.52 -4.86 17.06
CA MET A 115 7.48 -3.95 17.53
C MET A 115 6.10 -4.61 17.64
N CYS A 116 5.89 -5.77 16.99
CA CYS A 116 4.64 -6.52 17.00
C CYS A 116 4.70 -7.81 17.82
N GLN A 117 5.76 -8.05 18.60
CA GLN A 117 5.85 -9.20 19.51
C GLN A 117 4.95 -9.06 20.73
N GLU A 118 4.70 -7.83 21.16
CA GLU A 118 3.84 -7.51 22.31
C GLU A 118 2.54 -6.83 21.82
N GLU A 119 1.49 -6.90 22.65
CA GLU A 119 0.28 -6.14 22.37
C GLU A 119 0.53 -4.64 22.51
N GLY A 120 -0.15 -3.86 21.68
CA GLY A 120 -0.06 -2.40 21.73
C GLY A 120 -0.79 -1.74 20.57
N PRO A 121 -0.72 -0.41 20.49
CA PRO A 121 -1.51 0.36 19.53
C PRO A 121 -1.16 0.03 18.07
N LEU A 122 0.11 -0.20 17.74
CA LEU A 122 0.52 -0.51 16.37
C LEU A 122 0.01 -1.88 15.90
N PRO A 123 0.26 -3.00 16.63
CA PRO A 123 -0.33 -4.30 16.30
C PRO A 123 -1.86 -4.26 16.19
N GLU A 124 -2.54 -3.47 17.03
CA GLU A 124 -3.99 -3.29 16.96
C GLU A 124 -4.43 -2.59 15.67
N GLN A 125 -3.80 -1.46 15.32
CA GLN A 125 -4.06 -0.78 14.05
C GLN A 125 -3.75 -1.67 12.84
N LEU A 126 -2.69 -2.48 12.89
CA LEU A 126 -2.36 -3.42 11.82
C LEU A 126 -3.40 -4.54 11.67
N ARG A 127 -4.03 -5.00 12.75
CA ARG A 127 -5.17 -5.95 12.67
C ARG A 127 -6.37 -5.33 11.97
N HIS A 128 -6.76 -4.10 12.34
CA HIS A 128 -7.87 -3.40 11.67
C HIS A 128 -7.59 -3.13 10.19
N TYR A 129 -6.35 -2.73 9.89
CA TYR A 129 -5.90 -2.55 8.52
C TYR A 129 -5.91 -3.86 7.73
N THR A 130 -5.51 -4.98 8.35
CA THR A 130 -5.54 -6.31 7.72
C THR A 130 -6.95 -6.67 7.23
N ASP A 131 -7.96 -6.45 8.07
CA ASP A 131 -9.36 -6.71 7.72
C ASP A 131 -9.83 -5.83 6.55
N THR A 132 -9.48 -4.55 6.58
CA THR A 132 -9.79 -3.58 5.51
C THR A 132 -9.16 -4.00 4.18
N LEU A 133 -7.87 -4.33 4.18
CA LEU A 133 -7.15 -4.75 2.98
C LEU A 133 -7.71 -6.08 2.44
N LEU A 134 -8.04 -7.02 3.33
CA LEU A 134 -8.64 -8.30 2.94
C LEU A 134 -10.01 -8.09 2.27
N ALA A 135 -10.86 -7.24 2.84
CA ALA A 135 -12.16 -6.90 2.25
C ALA A 135 -12.02 -6.27 0.86
N GLN A 136 -11.04 -5.37 0.68
CA GLN A 136 -10.73 -4.76 -0.61
C GLN A 136 -10.33 -5.80 -1.67
N VAL A 137 -9.46 -6.74 -1.31
CA VAL A 137 -8.99 -7.82 -2.20
C VAL A 137 -10.12 -8.78 -2.55
N ILE A 138 -10.91 -9.20 -1.56
CA ILE A 138 -12.09 -10.06 -1.78
C ILE A 138 -13.09 -9.41 -2.74
N GLN A 139 -13.39 -8.12 -2.53
CA GLN A 139 -14.29 -7.39 -3.41
C GLN A 139 -13.74 -7.26 -4.83
N SER A 140 -12.43 -7.08 -4.98
CA SER A 140 -11.78 -7.00 -6.30
C SER A 140 -11.91 -8.32 -7.06
N ALA A 141 -11.77 -9.47 -6.38
CA ALA A 141 -12.01 -10.78 -6.99
C ALA A 141 -13.47 -10.97 -7.44
N ALA A 142 -14.45 -10.58 -6.61
CA ALA A 142 -15.87 -10.63 -6.96
C ALA A 142 -16.19 -9.73 -8.17
N CYS A 143 -15.73 -8.49 -8.15
CA CYS A 143 -15.90 -7.54 -9.25
C CYS A 143 -15.29 -8.06 -10.56
N GLY A 144 -14.12 -8.72 -10.50
CA GLY A 144 -13.47 -9.34 -11.65
C GLY A 144 -14.35 -10.40 -12.34
N ARG A 145 -15.19 -11.12 -11.58
CA ARG A 145 -16.03 -12.20 -12.12
C ARG A 145 -17.41 -11.75 -12.57
N PHE A 146 -18.00 -10.76 -11.91
CA PHE A 146 -19.42 -10.44 -12.03
C PHE A 146 -19.73 -9.05 -12.61
N HIS A 147 -18.78 -8.13 -12.66
CA HIS A 147 -19.01 -6.78 -13.18
C HIS A 147 -18.34 -6.55 -14.54
N VAL A 148 -19.02 -5.76 -15.38
CA VAL A 148 -18.48 -5.31 -16.67
C VAL A 148 -17.26 -4.40 -16.49
N LEU A 149 -16.43 -4.29 -17.54
CA LEU A 149 -15.19 -3.54 -17.52
C LEU A 149 -15.35 -2.09 -17.04
N SER A 150 -16.39 -1.38 -17.50
CA SER A 150 -16.64 0.02 -17.13
C SER A 150 -16.90 0.21 -15.63
N ALA A 151 -17.63 -0.71 -14.99
CA ALA A 151 -17.87 -0.68 -13.55
C ALA A 151 -16.59 -0.96 -12.75
N ARG A 152 -15.76 -1.88 -13.25
CA ARG A 152 -14.44 -2.17 -12.67
C ARG A 152 -13.51 -0.97 -12.80
N LEU A 153 -13.48 -0.32 -13.96
CA LEU A 153 -12.74 0.92 -14.21
C LEU A 153 -13.18 2.03 -13.27
N ALA A 154 -14.49 2.29 -13.16
CA ALA A 154 -15.02 3.32 -12.26
C ALA A 154 -14.60 3.07 -10.80
N ARG A 155 -14.68 1.83 -10.34
CA ARG A 155 -14.19 1.44 -9.01
C ARG A 155 -12.68 1.71 -8.86
N TRP A 156 -11.86 1.33 -9.84
CA TRP A 156 -10.41 1.55 -9.78
C TRP A 156 -10.06 3.04 -9.72
N LEU A 157 -10.75 3.89 -10.48
CA LEU A 157 -10.56 5.34 -10.44
C LEU A 157 -10.91 5.89 -9.05
N LEU A 158 -12.07 5.52 -8.50
CA LEU A 158 -12.49 5.93 -7.16
C LEU A 158 -11.53 5.44 -6.07
N MET A 159 -11.06 4.19 -6.15
CA MET A 159 -10.10 3.67 -5.19
C MET A 159 -8.74 4.37 -5.29
N THR A 160 -8.30 4.71 -6.49
CA THR A 160 -7.02 5.42 -6.66
C THR A 160 -7.13 6.84 -6.13
N ASP A 161 -8.28 7.50 -6.31
CA ASP A 161 -8.60 8.77 -5.68
C ASP A 161 -8.59 8.65 -4.14
N ASP A 162 -9.29 7.67 -3.56
CA ASP A 162 -9.30 7.44 -2.11
C ASP A 162 -7.91 7.16 -1.49
N CYS A 163 -7.00 6.57 -2.28
CA CYS A 163 -5.64 6.23 -1.89
C CYS A 163 -4.61 7.34 -2.19
N SER A 164 -5.00 8.37 -2.95
CA SER A 164 -4.12 9.45 -3.37
C SER A 164 -4.62 10.79 -2.86
N SER A 165 -3.76 11.81 -2.88
CA SER A 165 -4.19 13.19 -2.65
C SER A 165 -3.97 14.03 -3.90
N ALA A 166 -3.91 13.37 -5.06
CA ALA A 166 -3.59 14.00 -6.33
C ALA A 166 -4.87 14.44 -7.05
N ASP A 167 -4.93 15.70 -7.49
CA ASP A 167 -6.05 16.25 -8.25
C ASP A 167 -6.19 15.65 -9.67
N SER A 168 -5.23 14.81 -10.07
CA SER A 168 -5.24 14.12 -11.35
C SER A 168 -4.58 12.75 -11.22
N LEU A 169 -5.11 11.78 -11.97
CA LEU A 169 -4.58 10.43 -12.04
C LEU A 169 -3.75 10.27 -13.32
N PRO A 170 -2.41 10.36 -13.27
CA PRO A 170 -1.57 10.17 -14.44
C PRO A 170 -1.54 8.69 -14.83
N MET A 171 -2.54 8.26 -15.59
CA MET A 171 -2.72 6.88 -16.02
C MET A 171 -2.74 6.78 -17.54
N THR A 172 -2.05 5.77 -18.07
CA THR A 172 -2.16 5.41 -19.49
C THR A 172 -3.22 4.32 -19.67
N HIS A 173 -3.77 4.19 -20.89
CA HIS A 173 -4.65 3.06 -21.22
C HIS A 173 -3.95 1.71 -21.04
N GLN A 174 -2.62 1.65 -21.25
CA GLN A 174 -1.84 0.43 -21.02
C GLN A 174 -1.78 0.07 -19.54
N THR A 175 -1.58 1.06 -18.67
CA THR A 175 -1.63 0.87 -17.20
C THR A 175 -3.02 0.38 -16.79
N LEU A 176 -4.08 1.01 -17.29
CA LEU A 176 -5.46 0.61 -17.01
C LEU A 176 -5.76 -0.82 -17.48
N ALA A 177 -5.28 -1.22 -18.64
CA ALA A 177 -5.45 -2.59 -19.13
C ALA A 177 -4.82 -3.61 -18.17
N GLY A 178 -3.61 -3.34 -17.66
CA GLY A 178 -2.96 -4.22 -16.68
C GLY A 178 -3.71 -4.30 -15.33
N LEU A 179 -4.32 -3.21 -14.89
CA LEU A 179 -5.12 -3.18 -13.65
C LEU A 179 -6.46 -3.89 -13.81
N LEU A 180 -7.03 -3.86 -15.01
CA LEU A 180 -8.36 -4.35 -15.30
C LEU A 180 -8.41 -5.76 -15.88
N GLY A 181 -7.30 -6.36 -16.32
CA GLY A 181 -7.27 -7.73 -16.84
C GLY A 181 -8.09 -7.90 -18.11
#